data_AF-A0A1S0TLR1-F1
#
_entry.id   AF-A0A1S0TLR1-F1
#
_cell.length_a   1.000
_cell.length_b   1.000
_cell.length_c   1.000
_cell.angle_alpha   90.00
_cell.angle_beta   90.00
_cell.angle_gamma   90.00
#
_symmetry.space_group_name_H-M   'P 1'
#
loop_
_entity.id
_entity.type
_entity.pdbx_description
1 polymer ?
#
loop_
_entity_poly.entity_id
_entity_poly.type
_entity_poly.pdbx_seq_one_letter_code
_entity_poly.pdbx_strand_id
1 'polypeptide(L)'
;MIQLAVRDIRNSGPFVQRYILTLFLNSGTADLAELFDACFLKHFLHELIMMTRQSNRHLANLLLIKLDHNEWRFEWLYSSATNDDQKVQSIAVRALELLLKKGNLDVQLCKIIVLLLKSENEAIREKMAELCSHVVNLKIDSLNPEILFWWFVQCFPEVEEFISEYGSFDSNEHTHLFDACVSNPYTEAVPICIEYLSSVLQLL
;
A
#
# COMPACT_ATOMS: atom_id res chain seq x y z
N MET A 1 1.33 34.40 -13.24
CA MET A 1 2.55 33.80 -12.64
C MET A 1 2.44 32.29 -12.53
N ILE A 2 1.32 31.76 -12.01
CA ILE A 2 1.11 30.32 -11.77
C ILE A 2 1.14 29.46 -13.06
N GLN A 3 0.49 29.88 -14.16
CA GLN A 3 0.55 29.15 -15.44
C GLN A 3 1.95 29.14 -16.10
N LEU A 4 2.79 30.13 -15.80
CA LEU A 4 4.18 30.15 -16.26
C LEU A 4 4.97 29.05 -15.54
N ALA A 5 4.82 28.92 -14.22
CA ALA A 5 5.46 27.85 -13.45
C ALA A 5 5.06 26.44 -13.91
N VAL A 6 3.79 26.19 -14.27
CA VAL A 6 3.37 24.88 -14.86
C VAL A 6 4.07 24.61 -16.17
N ARG A 7 4.08 25.60 -17.08
CA ARG A 7 4.75 25.45 -18.38
C ARG A 7 6.24 25.20 -18.18
N ASP A 8 6.86 25.87 -17.22
CA ASP A 8 8.28 25.71 -16.93
C ASP A 8 8.58 24.31 -16.37
N ILE A 9 7.79 23.80 -15.43
CA ILE A 9 7.96 22.43 -14.91
C ILE A 9 7.61 21.37 -15.98
N ARG A 10 6.61 21.63 -16.82
CA ARG A 10 6.28 20.77 -17.95
C ARG A 10 7.44 20.68 -18.93
N ASN A 11 8.14 21.80 -19.16
CA ASN A 11 9.26 21.90 -20.09
C ASN A 11 10.62 21.55 -19.46
N SER A 12 10.71 21.40 -18.14
CA SER A 12 11.98 21.15 -17.42
C SER A 12 12.55 19.73 -17.59
N GLY A 13 11.83 18.86 -18.31
CA GLY A 13 12.23 17.47 -18.54
C GLY A 13 11.98 16.55 -17.34
N PRO A 14 12.07 15.21 -17.55
CA PRO A 14 11.59 14.21 -16.60
C PRO A 14 12.40 14.15 -15.29
N PHE A 15 13.70 14.46 -15.34
CA PHE A 15 14.56 14.45 -14.16
C PHE A 15 14.22 15.58 -13.19
N VAL A 16 14.05 16.80 -13.70
CA VAL A 16 13.69 17.97 -12.89
C VAL A 16 12.29 17.79 -12.30
N GLN A 17 11.35 17.28 -13.09
CA GLN A 17 10.01 16.92 -12.62
C GLN A 17 10.07 15.93 -11.45
N ARG A 18 10.86 14.86 -11.58
CA ARG A 18 11.03 13.87 -10.51
C ARG A 18 11.59 14.50 -9.23
N TYR A 19 12.58 15.35 -9.37
CA TYR A 19 13.20 16.05 -8.24
C TYR A 19 12.17 16.93 -7.50
N ILE A 20 11.41 17.74 -8.24
CA ILE A 20 10.35 18.60 -7.69
C ILE A 20 9.27 17.77 -6.98
N LEU A 21 8.78 16.71 -7.62
CA LEU A 21 7.76 15.83 -7.02
C LEU A 21 8.27 15.18 -5.72
N THR A 22 9.55 14.78 -5.69
CA THR A 22 10.17 14.20 -4.49
C THR A 22 10.27 15.22 -3.37
N LEU A 23 10.64 16.47 -3.68
CA LEU A 23 10.66 17.56 -2.70
C LEU A 23 9.27 17.79 -2.07
N PHE A 24 8.23 17.86 -2.90
CA PHE A 24 6.86 18.02 -2.40
C PHE A 24 6.37 16.83 -1.58
N LEU A 25 6.80 15.61 -1.93
CA LEU A 25 6.50 14.43 -1.12
C LEU A 25 7.17 14.46 0.26
N ASN A 26 8.31 15.14 0.39
CA ASN A 26 9.05 15.23 1.65
C ASN A 26 8.68 16.46 2.51
N SER A 27 7.97 17.46 1.96
CA SER A 27 7.55 18.66 2.70
C SER A 27 6.27 18.43 3.53
N GLY A 28 5.98 19.26 4.53
CA GLY A 28 4.68 19.24 5.19
C GLY A 28 3.54 19.60 4.23
N THR A 29 2.32 19.14 4.49
CA THR A 29 1.14 19.57 3.71
C THR A 29 0.83 21.04 3.94
N ALA A 30 1.08 21.56 5.14
CA ALA A 30 0.98 22.98 5.46
C ALA A 30 1.96 23.83 4.62
N ASP A 31 3.22 23.41 4.54
CA ASP A 31 4.25 24.09 3.72
C ASP A 31 3.84 24.14 2.23
N LEU A 32 3.21 23.07 1.72
CA LEU A 32 2.72 23.05 0.35
C LEU A 32 1.54 24.01 0.12
N ALA A 33 0.65 24.12 1.09
CA ALA A 33 -0.50 25.03 1.02
C ALA A 33 -0.09 26.50 1.09
N GLU A 34 1.03 26.82 1.75
CA GLU A 34 1.62 28.16 1.73
C GLU A 34 2.27 28.51 0.39
N LEU A 35 2.84 27.51 -0.29
CA LEU A 35 3.55 27.69 -1.56
C LEU A 35 2.61 27.67 -2.77
N PHE A 36 1.55 26.86 -2.72
CA PHE A 36 0.66 26.62 -3.85
C PHE A 36 -0.80 26.52 -3.39
N ASP A 37 -1.70 27.09 -4.19
CA ASP A 37 -3.13 26.81 -4.08
C ASP A 37 -3.38 25.30 -4.28
N ALA A 38 -4.14 24.69 -3.37
CA ALA A 38 -4.36 23.25 -3.37
C ALA A 38 -5.13 22.76 -4.61
N CYS A 39 -6.10 23.54 -5.10
CA CYS A 39 -6.82 23.21 -6.33
C CYS A 39 -5.90 23.27 -7.54
N PHE A 40 -5.02 24.27 -7.59
CA PHE A 40 -4.00 24.37 -8.62
C PHE A 40 -3.02 23.18 -8.60
N LEU A 41 -2.47 22.83 -7.43
CA LEU A 41 -1.51 21.74 -7.32
C LEU A 41 -2.14 20.39 -7.73
N LYS A 42 -3.38 20.12 -7.32
CA LYS A 42 -4.14 18.95 -7.78
C LYS A 42 -4.31 18.92 -9.30
N HIS A 43 -4.73 20.04 -9.90
CA HIS A 43 -4.90 20.14 -11.35
C HIS A 43 -3.59 19.86 -12.10
N PHE A 44 -2.49 20.43 -11.63
CA PHE A 44 -1.16 20.18 -12.19
C PHE A 44 -0.76 18.70 -12.10
N LEU A 45 -1.04 18.04 -10.98
CA LEU A 45 -0.75 16.62 -10.80
C LEU A 45 -1.61 15.74 -11.71
N HIS A 46 -2.88 16.06 -11.90
CA HIS A 46 -3.73 15.37 -12.87
C HIS A 46 -3.18 15.49 -14.29
N GLU A 47 -2.75 16.68 -14.71
CA GLU A 47 -2.12 16.87 -16.01
C GLU A 47 -0.82 16.04 -16.15
N LEU A 48 0.04 16.04 -15.12
CA LEU A 48 1.26 15.24 -15.12
C LEU A 48 0.95 13.74 -15.23
N ILE A 49 -0.04 13.23 -14.51
CA ILE A 49 -0.45 11.82 -14.56
C ILE A 49 -0.86 11.41 -15.98
N MET A 50 -1.54 12.30 -16.70
CA MET A 50 -2.01 12.04 -18.07
C MET A 50 -0.90 12.15 -19.12
N MET A 51 0.17 12.91 -18.87
CA MET A 51 1.19 13.23 -19.87
C MET A 51 2.57 12.57 -19.68
N THR A 52 2.86 11.97 -18.52
CA THR A 52 4.24 11.57 -18.18
C THR A 52 4.54 10.07 -18.34
N ARG A 53 5.84 9.75 -18.44
CA ARG A 53 6.38 8.38 -18.34
C ARG A 53 6.02 7.76 -16.98
N GLN A 54 5.94 6.43 -16.92
CA GLN A 54 5.46 5.64 -15.75
C GLN A 54 6.02 6.10 -14.39
N SER A 55 7.32 6.38 -14.26
CA SER A 55 7.93 6.71 -12.95
C SER A 55 7.46 8.03 -12.33
N ASN A 56 7.34 9.10 -13.14
CA ASN A 56 6.85 10.40 -12.65
C ASN A 56 5.34 10.31 -12.33
N ARG A 57 4.61 9.46 -13.07
CA ARG A 57 3.20 9.19 -12.80
C ARG A 57 2.99 8.56 -11.43
N HIS A 58 3.82 7.63 -10.99
CA HIS A 58 3.69 7.03 -9.64
C HIS A 58 3.91 8.07 -8.53
N LEU A 59 4.90 8.95 -8.67
CA LEU A 59 5.15 10.01 -7.69
C LEU A 59 4.03 11.06 -7.67
N ALA A 60 3.50 11.41 -8.84
CA ALA A 60 2.38 12.35 -8.95
C ALA A 60 1.11 11.80 -8.29
N ASN A 61 0.78 10.52 -8.50
CA ASN A 61 -0.35 9.87 -7.81
C ASN A 61 -0.15 9.83 -6.29
N LEU A 62 1.06 9.49 -5.82
CA LEU A 62 1.35 9.50 -4.39
C LEU A 62 1.19 10.89 -3.76
N LEU A 63 1.65 11.94 -4.46
CA LEU A 63 1.50 13.31 -3.99
C LEU A 63 0.04 13.76 -4.01
N LEU A 64 -0.73 13.32 -5.00
CA LEU A 64 -2.16 13.59 -5.08
C LEU A 64 -2.91 13.00 -3.87
N ILE A 65 -2.60 11.75 -3.50
CA ILE A 65 -3.15 11.10 -2.29
C ILE A 65 -2.76 11.85 -1.02
N LYS A 66 -1.51 12.31 -0.93
CA LYS A 66 -1.03 13.10 0.21
C LYS A 66 -1.80 14.41 0.38
N LEU A 67 -2.20 15.06 -0.73
CA LEU A 67 -2.99 16.30 -0.71
C LEU A 67 -4.47 16.03 -0.46
N ASP A 68 -5.00 14.96 -1.04
CA ASP A 68 -6.37 14.52 -0.85
C ASP A 68 -6.46 13.00 -0.97
N HIS A 69 -6.67 12.37 0.18
CA HIS A 69 -6.79 10.94 0.32
C HIS A 69 -7.92 10.34 -0.54
N ASN A 70 -8.92 11.12 -0.94
CA ASN A 70 -10.03 10.64 -1.77
C ASN A 70 -9.68 10.52 -3.26
N GLU A 71 -8.53 11.05 -3.68
CA GLU A 71 -8.07 11.02 -5.08
C GLU A 71 -7.36 9.71 -5.47
N TRP A 72 -7.21 8.78 -4.53
CA TRP A 72 -6.61 7.48 -4.83
C TRP A 72 -7.48 6.69 -5.82
N ARG A 73 -6.83 5.85 -6.63
CA ARG A 73 -7.48 5.00 -7.63
C ARG A 73 -7.05 3.56 -7.46
N PHE A 74 -8.02 2.65 -7.37
CA PHE A 74 -7.77 1.24 -7.17
C PHE A 74 -6.85 0.67 -8.25
N GLU A 75 -7.13 0.92 -9.53
CA GLU A 75 -6.39 0.33 -10.65
C GLU A 75 -4.91 0.76 -10.64
N TRP A 76 -4.65 2.02 -10.32
CA TRP A 76 -3.27 2.51 -10.21
C TRP A 76 -2.54 1.86 -9.03
N LEU A 77 -3.17 1.82 -7.86
CA LEU A 77 -2.52 1.29 -6.65
C LEU A 77 -2.33 -0.22 -6.74
N TYR A 78 -3.33 -0.95 -7.26
CA TYR A 78 -3.24 -2.36 -7.60
C TYR A 78 -2.09 -2.65 -8.56
N SER A 79 -2.04 -1.95 -9.72
CA SER A 79 -0.95 -2.14 -10.69
C SER A 79 0.44 -1.77 -10.16
N SER A 80 0.50 -0.91 -9.14
CA SER A 80 1.74 -0.55 -8.45
C SER A 80 2.14 -1.61 -7.43
N ALA A 81 1.17 -2.23 -6.75
CA ALA A 81 1.40 -3.28 -5.75
C ALA A 81 1.85 -4.60 -6.38
N THR A 82 1.30 -4.97 -7.55
CA THR A 82 1.65 -6.19 -8.28
C THR A 82 2.77 -5.98 -9.31
N ASN A 83 3.51 -4.86 -9.22
CA ASN A 83 4.57 -4.54 -10.18
C ASN A 83 5.85 -5.33 -9.87
N ASP A 84 6.60 -5.74 -10.89
CA ASP A 84 7.88 -6.45 -10.70
C ASP A 84 8.99 -5.54 -10.13
N ASP A 85 8.91 -4.22 -10.33
CA ASP A 85 9.88 -3.26 -9.78
C ASP A 85 9.57 -2.98 -8.31
N GLN A 86 10.46 -3.42 -7.42
CA GLN A 86 10.41 -3.15 -5.96
C GLN A 86 10.23 -1.66 -5.64
N LYS A 87 10.78 -0.74 -6.45
CA LYS A 87 10.62 0.70 -6.22
C LYS A 87 9.17 1.14 -6.44
N VAL A 88 8.47 0.52 -7.39
CA VAL A 88 7.06 0.80 -7.65
C VAL A 88 6.20 0.20 -6.54
N GLN A 89 6.49 -1.03 -6.09
CA GLN A 89 5.84 -1.63 -4.92
C GLN A 89 6.03 -0.76 -3.66
N SER A 90 7.23 -0.21 -3.45
CA SER A 90 7.51 0.70 -2.33
C SER A 90 6.67 1.98 -2.37
N ILE A 91 6.31 2.47 -3.57
CA ILE A 91 5.37 3.59 -3.72
C ILE A 91 3.97 3.16 -3.32
N ALA A 92 3.54 1.94 -3.65
CA ALA A 92 2.24 1.41 -3.24
C ALA A 92 2.15 1.30 -1.70
N VAL A 93 3.19 0.79 -1.04
CA VAL A 93 3.29 0.75 0.43
C VAL A 93 3.18 2.15 1.03
N ARG A 94 3.89 3.14 0.48
CA ARG A 94 3.79 4.54 0.92
C ARG A 94 2.40 5.14 0.73
N ALA A 95 1.72 4.79 -0.36
CA ALA A 95 0.34 5.24 -0.58
C ALA A 95 -0.60 4.63 0.46
N LEU A 96 -0.45 3.35 0.77
CA LEU A 96 -1.23 2.69 1.82
C LEU A 96 -0.94 3.28 3.20
N GLU A 97 0.32 3.59 3.52
CA GLU A 97 0.66 4.28 4.78
C GLU A 97 -0.13 5.60 4.93
N LEU A 98 -0.22 6.41 3.86
CA LEU A 98 -0.99 7.66 3.88
C LEU A 98 -2.49 7.39 4.07
N LEU A 99 -3.03 6.40 3.34
CA LEU A 99 -4.46 6.08 3.38
C LEU A 99 -4.88 5.48 4.74
N LEU A 100 -4.06 4.61 5.33
CA LEU A 100 -4.31 3.98 6.62
C LEU A 100 -4.24 4.97 7.79
N LYS A 101 -3.39 6.01 7.73
CA LYS A 101 -3.33 7.07 8.74
C LYS A 101 -4.66 7.83 8.92
N LYS A 102 -5.53 7.84 7.91
CA LYS A 102 -6.87 8.44 8.00
C LYS A 102 -7.86 7.55 8.78
N GLY A 103 -7.55 6.28 8.99
CA GLY A 103 -8.38 5.32 9.72
C GLY A 103 -9.60 4.81 8.96
N ASN A 104 -9.72 5.06 7.65
CA ASN A 104 -10.80 4.52 6.84
C ASN A 104 -10.30 3.35 5.98
N LEU A 105 -10.52 2.15 6.49
CA LEU A 105 -10.16 0.90 5.82
C LEU A 105 -11.34 0.44 4.95
N ASP A 106 -11.24 0.68 3.65
CA ASP A 106 -12.18 0.18 2.64
C ASP A 106 -11.75 -1.20 2.13
N VAL A 107 -12.71 -2.03 1.73
CA VAL A 107 -12.52 -3.36 1.12
C VAL A 107 -11.53 -3.30 -0.04
N GLN A 108 -11.59 -2.27 -0.88
CA GLN A 108 -10.67 -2.12 -2.01
C GLN A 108 -9.22 -1.92 -1.54
N LEU A 109 -8.99 -1.28 -0.40
CA LEU A 109 -7.66 -1.19 0.21
C LEU A 109 -7.24 -2.53 0.80
N CYS A 110 -8.15 -3.25 1.47
CA CYS A 110 -7.88 -4.59 1.99
C CYS A 110 -7.40 -5.53 0.89
N LYS A 111 -8.01 -5.49 -0.31
CA LYS A 111 -7.56 -6.27 -1.48
C LYS A 111 -6.12 -5.99 -1.89
N ILE A 112 -5.67 -4.74 -1.79
CA ILE A 112 -4.28 -4.37 -2.12
C ILE A 112 -3.33 -4.78 -0.99
N ILE A 113 -3.78 -4.63 0.26
CA ILE A 113 -3.00 -5.00 1.45
C ILE A 113 -2.66 -6.50 1.42
N VAL A 114 -3.64 -7.37 1.17
CA VAL A 114 -3.40 -8.83 1.14
C VAL A 114 -2.41 -9.25 0.05
N LEU A 115 -2.40 -8.57 -1.11
CA LEU A 115 -1.42 -8.84 -2.17
C LEU A 115 0.00 -8.49 -1.72
N LEU A 116 0.18 -7.36 -1.01
CA LEU A 116 1.48 -6.94 -0.51
C LEU A 116 1.95 -7.78 0.69
N LEU A 117 1.04 -8.27 1.53
CA LEU A 117 1.34 -9.24 2.58
C LEU A 117 1.78 -10.60 2.02
N LYS A 118 1.44 -10.91 0.76
CA LYS A 118 1.91 -12.08 0.02
C LYS A 118 3.01 -11.75 -1.00
N SER A 119 3.61 -10.55 -0.92
CA SER A 119 4.71 -10.19 -1.81
C SER A 119 5.89 -11.14 -1.64
N GLU A 120 6.49 -11.55 -2.76
CA GLU A 120 7.76 -12.30 -2.74
C GLU A 120 8.91 -11.46 -2.16
N ASN A 121 8.79 -10.13 -2.21
CA ASN A 121 9.77 -9.24 -1.64
C ASN A 121 9.58 -9.12 -0.12
N GLU A 122 10.48 -9.74 0.64
CA GLU A 122 10.47 -9.74 2.10
C GLU A 122 10.37 -8.34 2.70
N ALA A 123 11.14 -7.37 2.20
CA ALA A 123 11.13 -6.01 2.75
C ALA A 123 9.77 -5.30 2.54
N ILE A 124 9.08 -5.58 1.43
CA ILE A 124 7.73 -5.05 1.18
C ILE A 124 6.71 -5.73 2.10
N ARG A 125 6.78 -7.06 2.20
CA ARG A 125 5.91 -7.87 3.03
C ARG A 125 5.98 -7.48 4.51
N GLU A 126 7.17 -7.40 5.07
CA GLU A 126 7.41 -6.99 6.46
C GLU A 126 6.97 -5.55 6.71
N LYS A 127 7.23 -4.64 5.76
CA LYS A 127 6.80 -3.24 5.91
C LYS A 127 5.27 -3.12 5.90
N MET A 128 4.60 -3.90 5.06
CA MET A 128 3.14 -3.94 5.04
C MET A 128 2.58 -4.51 6.34
N ALA A 129 3.23 -5.55 6.89
CA ALA A 129 2.84 -6.15 8.16
C ALA A 129 2.94 -5.16 9.32
N GLU A 130 4.06 -4.43 9.43
CA GLU A 130 4.25 -3.35 10.42
C GLU A 130 3.11 -2.31 10.32
N LEU A 131 2.81 -1.84 9.10
CA LEU A 131 1.75 -0.84 8.87
C LEU A 131 0.35 -1.35 9.28
N CYS A 132 0.04 -2.61 8.97
CA CYS A 132 -1.26 -3.20 9.28
C CYS A 132 -1.38 -3.64 10.73
N SER A 133 -0.28 -3.85 11.45
CA SER A 133 -0.31 -4.27 12.84
C SER A 133 -1.06 -3.29 13.71
N HIS A 134 -0.86 -1.99 13.48
CA HIS A 134 -1.61 -0.93 14.16
C HIS A 134 -3.11 -0.89 13.83
N VAL A 135 -3.51 -1.43 12.68
CA VAL A 135 -4.93 -1.53 12.28
C VAL A 135 -5.61 -2.65 13.05
N VAL A 136 -4.89 -3.74 13.31
CA VAL A 136 -5.41 -4.97 13.91
C VAL A 136 -5.26 -4.99 15.44
N ASN A 137 -4.09 -4.64 15.95
CA ASN A 137 -3.78 -4.63 17.38
C ASN A 137 -2.78 -3.52 17.74
N LEU A 138 -3.26 -2.52 18.49
CA LEU A 138 -2.45 -1.37 18.92
C LEU A 138 -1.34 -1.72 19.93
N LYS A 139 -1.31 -2.95 20.47
CA LYS A 139 -0.34 -3.37 21.49
C LYS A 139 0.89 -4.06 20.92
N ILE A 140 0.88 -4.44 19.64
CA ILE A 140 1.95 -5.19 19.00
C ILE A 140 2.50 -4.35 17.85
N ASP A 141 3.82 -4.12 17.89
CA ASP A 141 4.50 -3.27 16.91
C ASP A 141 4.59 -3.91 15.51
N SER A 142 4.70 -5.24 15.44
CA SER A 142 4.66 -5.99 14.18
C SER A 142 4.11 -7.41 14.39
N LEU A 143 2.92 -7.65 13.88
CA LEU A 143 2.32 -8.96 13.73
C LEU A 143 2.90 -9.66 12.50
N ASN A 144 2.91 -10.99 12.55
CA ASN A 144 3.35 -11.80 11.43
C ASN A 144 2.49 -11.52 10.17
N PRO A 145 3.09 -11.41 8.96
CA PRO A 145 2.35 -11.16 7.73
C PRO A 145 1.22 -12.16 7.43
N GLU A 146 1.39 -13.44 7.76
CA GLU A 146 0.37 -14.48 7.58
C GLU A 146 -0.82 -14.30 8.55
N ILE A 147 -0.55 -13.92 9.80
CA ILE A 147 -1.60 -13.61 10.78
C ILE A 147 -2.44 -12.44 10.26
N LEU A 148 -1.79 -11.40 9.76
CA LEU A 148 -2.48 -10.24 9.19
C LEU A 148 -3.25 -10.61 7.93
N PHE A 149 -2.67 -11.41 7.04
CA PHE A 149 -3.34 -11.88 5.83
C PHE A 149 -4.66 -12.59 6.18
N TRP A 150 -4.61 -13.60 7.04
CA TRP A 150 -5.81 -14.33 7.45
C TRP A 150 -6.78 -13.47 8.24
N TRP A 151 -6.30 -12.49 9.00
CA TRP A 151 -7.18 -11.52 9.66
C TRP A 151 -8.00 -10.71 8.66
N PHE A 152 -7.37 -10.20 7.59
CA PHE A 152 -8.08 -9.49 6.53
C PHE A 152 -9.06 -10.40 5.78
N VAL A 153 -8.66 -11.63 5.45
CA VAL A 153 -9.55 -12.60 4.79
C VAL A 153 -10.78 -12.89 5.66
N GLN A 154 -10.58 -13.15 6.96
CA GLN A 154 -11.67 -13.49 7.87
C GLN A 154 -12.59 -12.28 8.16
N CYS A 155 -12.06 -11.06 8.22
CA CYS A 155 -12.84 -9.86 8.54
C CYS A 155 -13.51 -9.22 7.31
N PHE A 156 -13.04 -9.50 6.09
CA PHE A 156 -13.55 -8.94 4.85
C PHE A 156 -13.80 -10.07 3.81
N PRO A 157 -14.98 -10.70 3.80
CA PRO A 157 -15.29 -11.83 2.92
C PRO A 157 -15.08 -11.54 1.42
N GLU A 158 -15.29 -10.30 0.98
CA GLU A 158 -15.06 -9.89 -0.42
C GLU A 158 -13.58 -9.92 -0.83
N VAL A 159 -12.67 -9.98 0.15
CA VAL A 159 -11.23 -10.17 -0.05
C VAL A 159 -10.92 -11.65 -0.26
N GLU A 160 -11.61 -12.56 0.42
CA GLU A 160 -11.51 -14.01 0.21
C GLU A 160 -11.89 -14.38 -1.22
N GLU A 161 -13.06 -13.90 -1.68
CA GLU A 161 -13.52 -14.09 -3.07
C GLU A 161 -12.48 -13.56 -4.06
N PHE A 162 -11.95 -12.36 -3.83
CA PHE A 162 -10.92 -11.77 -4.67
C PHE A 162 -9.68 -12.64 -4.75
N ILE A 163 -9.14 -13.08 -3.62
CA ILE A 163 -7.92 -13.91 -3.55
C ILE A 163 -8.11 -15.24 -4.28
N SER A 164 -9.29 -15.87 -4.16
CA SER A 164 -9.61 -17.15 -4.80
C SER A 164 -9.51 -17.12 -6.33
N GLU A 165 -9.67 -15.95 -6.95
CA GLU A 165 -9.55 -15.75 -8.40
C GLU A 165 -8.10 -15.70 -8.89
N TYR A 166 -7.15 -15.32 -8.03
CA TYR A 166 -5.73 -15.14 -8.39
C TYR A 166 -4.85 -16.35 -8.04
N GLY A 167 -5.42 -17.36 -7.38
CA GLY A 167 -4.75 -18.61 -7.07
C GLY A 167 -5.60 -19.50 -6.17
N SER A 168 -5.36 -20.80 -6.25
CA SER A 168 -5.84 -21.75 -5.24
C SER A 168 -5.02 -21.55 -3.98
N PHE A 169 -5.44 -20.61 -3.12
CA PHE A 169 -4.96 -20.56 -1.74
C PHE A 169 -5.54 -21.73 -0.91
N ASP A 170 -6.49 -22.45 -1.50
CA ASP A 170 -6.91 -23.80 -1.14
C ASP A 170 -5.92 -24.85 -1.67
N SER A 171 -4.77 -25.02 -1.04
CA SER A 171 -4.22 -26.38 -0.95
C SER A 171 -4.91 -27.09 0.22
N ASN A 172 -6.15 -27.52 -0.02
CA ASN A 172 -6.85 -28.54 0.79
C ASN A 172 -5.85 -29.68 1.10
N GLU A 173 -5.59 -30.04 2.35
CA GLU A 173 -6.50 -30.89 3.13
C GLU A 173 -6.45 -30.66 4.66
N HIS A 174 -5.65 -29.73 5.18
CA HIS A 174 -5.64 -29.43 6.61
C HIS A 174 -5.65 -27.92 6.83
N THR A 175 -6.55 -27.47 7.69
CA THR A 175 -6.60 -26.16 8.35
C THR A 175 -5.27 -25.82 9.01
N HIS A 176 -4.29 -25.45 8.22
CA HIS A 176 -3.05 -24.89 8.69
C HIS A 176 -3.00 -23.45 8.17
N LEU A 177 -3.25 -22.54 9.10
CA LEU A 177 -3.12 -21.08 8.97
C LEU A 177 -1.78 -20.60 8.35
N PHE A 178 -0.85 -21.51 8.07
CA PHE A 178 0.54 -21.20 7.77
C PHE A 178 1.06 -22.14 6.69
N ASP A 179 1.50 -21.56 5.58
CA ASP A 179 2.27 -22.27 4.56
C ASP A 179 3.59 -22.77 5.17
N ALA A 180 3.80 -24.09 5.16
CA ALA A 180 4.99 -24.73 5.70
C ALA A 180 6.27 -24.47 4.88
N CYS A 181 6.15 -23.84 3.71
CA CYS A 181 7.27 -23.53 2.81
C CYS A 181 7.75 -22.08 2.88
N VAL A 182 7.06 -21.22 3.64
CA VAL A 182 7.52 -19.85 3.92
C VAL A 182 8.12 -19.85 5.32
N SER A 183 9.35 -19.37 5.46
CA SER A 183 10.00 -19.16 6.77
C SER A 183 9.04 -18.38 7.65
N ASN A 184 8.47 -19.06 8.65
CA ASN A 184 7.49 -18.48 9.54
C ASN A 184 8.08 -18.45 10.94
N PRO A 185 8.67 -17.31 11.35
CA PRO A 185 9.29 -17.18 12.66
C PRO A 185 8.34 -17.50 13.81
N TYR A 186 7.01 -17.39 13.60
CA TYR A 186 6.00 -17.70 14.60
C TYR A 186 5.72 -19.20 14.71
N THR A 187 5.56 -19.92 13.59
CA THR A 187 5.46 -21.39 13.59
C THR A 187 6.74 -22.03 14.14
N GLU A 188 7.89 -21.38 13.90
CA GLU A 188 9.19 -21.79 14.42
C GLU A 188 9.34 -21.49 15.92
N ALA A 189 8.78 -20.37 16.43
CA ALA A 189 8.89 -19.97 17.83
C ALA A 189 7.80 -20.55 18.75
N VAL A 190 6.60 -20.81 18.22
CA VAL A 190 5.44 -21.35 18.97
C VAL A 190 4.85 -22.54 18.20
N PRO A 191 5.58 -23.67 18.09
CA PRO A 191 5.13 -24.84 17.34
C PRO A 191 3.97 -25.58 18.00
N ILE A 192 3.66 -25.29 19.27
CA ILE A 192 2.67 -26.00 20.08
C ILE A 192 1.38 -25.18 20.08
N CYS A 193 0.28 -25.81 19.65
CA CYS A 193 -1.12 -25.34 19.69
C CYS A 193 -1.73 -24.69 18.43
N ILE A 194 -0.99 -24.51 17.33
CA ILE A 194 -1.57 -23.93 16.09
C ILE A 194 -2.72 -24.77 15.53
N GLU A 195 -2.64 -26.11 15.65
CA GLU A 195 -3.67 -27.07 15.24
C GLU A 195 -5.00 -26.95 16.01
N TYR A 196 -5.03 -26.24 17.15
CA TYR A 196 -6.26 -26.01 17.93
C TYR A 196 -6.85 -24.61 17.71
N LEU A 197 -6.22 -23.77 16.88
CA LEU A 197 -6.74 -22.44 16.57
C LEU A 197 -7.87 -22.57 15.57
N SER A 198 -9.09 -22.26 16.01
CA SER A 198 -10.27 -22.23 15.13
C SER A 198 -10.46 -20.89 14.42
N SER A 199 -9.69 -19.86 14.80
CA SER A 199 -9.69 -18.54 14.18
C SER A 199 -8.41 -17.78 14.47
N VAL A 200 -7.94 -17.00 13.48
CA VAL A 200 -6.80 -16.08 13.64
C VAL A 200 -7.05 -15.02 14.72
N LEU A 201 -8.31 -14.70 15.04
CA LEU A 201 -8.66 -13.76 16.11
C LEU A 201 -8.20 -14.23 17.49
N GLN A 202 -7.95 -15.52 17.68
CA GLN A 202 -7.42 -16.06 18.94
C GLN A 202 -5.93 -15.75 19.13
N LEU A 203 -5.24 -15.29 18.09
CA LEU A 203 -3.81 -14.93 18.11
C LEU A 203 -3.56 -13.45 18.40
N LEU A 204 -4.61 -12.63 18.51
CA LEU A 204 -4.57 -11.17 18.62
C LEU A 204 -4.98 -10.70 20.02
#